data_AF-A0A1H0WIV4-F1
#
_entry.id   AF-A0A1H0WIV4-F1
#
_cell.length_a   1.000
_cell.length_b   1.000
_cell.length_c   1.000
_cell.angle_alpha   90.00
_cell.angle_beta   90.00
_cell.angle_gamma   90.00
#
_symmetry.space_group_name_H-M   'P 1'
#
loop_
_entity.id
_entity.type
_entity.pdbx_description
1 polymer ?
#
loop_
_entity_poly.entity_id
_entity_poly.type
_entity_poly.pdbx_seq_one_letter_code
_entity_poly.pdbx_strand_id
1 'polypeptide(L)'
;MLTKALPPLLGVASALLTFGDGVPSVTILAAILASMPVIYLVFGVARRRLGDPRVLALQLVGLVVFGGLALASVLVAPDVARYLLAAGWLGHGVWDLHHHRADLVVPGAYAHWCAAVDICGGAAILALA
;
A
#
# COMPACT_ATOMS: atom_id res chain seq x y z
N MET A 1 -2.19 -25.85 -4.18
CA MET A 1 -3.11 -24.68 -4.06
C MET A 1 -2.85 -23.86 -2.79
N LEU A 2 -2.63 -24.49 -1.62
CA LEU A 2 -2.34 -23.80 -0.35
C LEU A 2 -1.22 -22.74 -0.40
N THR A 3 -0.13 -22.99 -1.13
CA THR A 3 1.01 -22.05 -1.23
C THR A 3 0.69 -20.73 -1.94
N LYS A 4 -0.32 -20.70 -2.82
CA LYS A 4 -0.75 -19.48 -3.52
C LYS A 4 -1.68 -18.61 -2.66
N ALA A 5 -2.41 -19.22 -1.72
CA ALA A 5 -3.34 -18.54 -0.82
C ALA A 5 -2.67 -18.06 0.48
N LEU A 6 -1.49 -18.60 0.81
CA LEU A 6 -0.78 -18.23 2.03
C LEU A 6 -0.45 -16.73 2.13
N PRO A 7 0.10 -16.06 1.08
CA PRO A 7 0.41 -14.63 1.18
C PRO A 7 -0.80 -13.73 1.51
N PRO A 8 -1.96 -13.82 0.82
CA PRO A 8 -3.11 -12.99 1.17
C PRO A 8 -3.70 -13.36 2.54
N LEU A 9 -3.69 -14.63 2.95
CA LEU A 9 -4.15 -15.02 4.30
C LEU A 9 -3.27 -14.39 5.39
N LEU A 10 -1.95 -14.40 5.20
CA LEU A 10 -1.02 -13.71 6.09
C LEU A 10 -1.27 -12.20 6.08
N GLY A 11 -1.63 -11.61 4.93
CA GLY A 11 -1.96 -10.19 4.83
C GLY A 11 -3.23 -9.83 5.61
N VAL A 12 -4.28 -10.63 5.47
CA VAL A 12 -5.51 -10.48 6.26
C VAL A 12 -5.20 -10.62 7.75
N ALA A 13 -4.41 -11.62 8.15
CA ALA A 13 -4.01 -11.80 9.54
C ALA A 13 -3.21 -10.59 10.07
N SER A 14 -2.26 -10.06 9.29
CA SER A 14 -1.50 -8.85 9.64
C SER A 14 -2.42 -7.64 9.83
N ALA A 15 -3.40 -7.44 8.94
CA ALA A 15 -4.38 -6.37 9.07
C ALA A 15 -5.24 -6.55 10.33
N LEU A 16 -5.75 -7.75 10.60
CA LEU A 16 -6.54 -8.01 11.81
C LEU A 16 -5.73 -7.76 13.09
N LEU A 17 -4.45 -8.13 13.12
CA LEU A 17 -3.57 -7.86 14.26
C LEU A 17 -3.26 -6.37 14.45
N THR A 18 -3.25 -5.60 13.37
CA THR A 18 -2.89 -4.17 13.38
C THR A 18 -4.09 -3.25 13.65
N PHE A 19 -5.28 -3.65 13.19
CA PHE A 19 -6.51 -2.84 13.27
C PHE A 19 -7.56 -3.43 14.23
N GLY A 20 -7.29 -4.59 14.84
CA GLY A 20 -8.25 -5.30 15.68
C GLY A 20 -8.54 -4.63 17.03
N ASP A 21 -7.64 -3.78 17.49
CA ASP A 21 -7.76 -2.99 18.72
C ASP A 21 -8.05 -1.49 18.46
N GLY A 22 -8.14 -1.08 17.19
CA GLY A 22 -8.46 0.28 16.78
C GLY A 22 -7.70 0.74 15.54
N VAL A 23 -7.91 1.99 15.12
CA VAL A 23 -7.17 2.59 14.00
C VAL A 23 -5.90 3.26 14.52
N PRO A 24 -4.70 2.91 13.99
CA PRO A 24 -3.47 3.60 14.35
C PRO A 24 -3.53 5.12 14.07
N SER A 25 -2.62 5.88 14.66
CA SER A 25 -2.60 7.34 14.47
C SER A 25 -2.38 7.73 13.00
N VAL A 26 -2.94 8.88 12.59
CA VAL A 26 -2.81 9.43 11.24
C VAL A 26 -1.34 9.49 10.81
N THR A 27 -0.45 9.94 11.71
CA THR A 27 0.99 10.03 11.42
C THR A 27 1.63 8.67 11.11
N ILE A 28 1.26 7.61 11.85
CA ILE A 28 1.78 6.25 11.60
C ILE A 28 1.26 5.74 10.25
N LEU A 29 -0.04 5.87 10.00
CA LEU A 29 -0.67 5.43 8.74
C LEU A 29 -0.12 6.18 7.52
N ALA A 30 0.13 7.48 7.66
CA ALA A 30 0.75 8.31 6.63
C ALA A 30 2.20 7.91 6.37
N ALA A 31 2.98 7.65 7.43
CA ALA A 31 4.36 7.20 7.29
C ALA A 31 4.44 5.85 6.58
N ILE A 32 3.55 4.91 6.90
CA ILE A 32 3.44 3.61 6.21
C ILE A 32 3.09 3.84 4.73
N LEU A 33 2.04 4.62 4.44
CA LEU A 33 1.62 4.93 3.06
C LEU A 33 2.75 5.57 2.24
N ALA A 34 3.51 6.49 2.83
CA ALA A 34 4.66 7.12 2.18
C ALA A 34 5.82 6.13 1.93
N SER A 35 6.00 5.14 2.80
CA SER A 35 7.08 4.14 2.67
C SER A 35 6.83 3.14 1.54
N MET A 36 5.57 2.83 1.24
CA MET A 36 5.18 1.85 0.22
C MET A 36 5.80 2.11 -1.17
N PRO A 37 5.65 3.30 -1.80
CA PRO A 37 6.27 3.56 -3.10
C PRO A 37 7.80 3.58 -3.03
N VAL A 38 8.40 3.91 -1.88
CA VAL A 38 9.85 3.85 -1.69
C VAL A 38 10.33 2.39 -1.72
N ILE A 39 9.61 1.47 -1.08
CA ILE A 39 9.91 0.03 -1.13
C ILE A 39 9.84 -0.48 -2.58
N TYR A 40 8.85 -0.03 -3.35
CA TYR A 40 8.75 -0.36 -4.77
C TYR A 40 9.96 0.11 -5.58
N LEU A 41 10.46 1.33 -5.35
CA LEU A 41 11.68 1.82 -5.99
C LEU A 41 12.89 0.97 -5.60
N VAL A 42 13.04 0.60 -4.33
CA VAL A 42 14.11 -0.28 -3.85
C VAL A 42 14.06 -1.64 -4.55
N PHE A 43 12.89 -2.28 -4.64
CA PHE A 43 12.72 -3.52 -5.40
C PHE A 43 13.01 -3.34 -6.89
N GLY A 44 12.59 -2.22 -7.47
CA GLY A 44 12.84 -1.88 -8.86
C GLY A 44 14.33 -1.81 -9.18
N VAL A 45 15.13 -1.19 -8.30
CA VAL A 45 16.59 -1.17 -8.39
C VAL A 45 17.16 -2.58 -8.21
N ALA A 46 16.81 -3.25 -7.11
CA ALA A 46 17.36 -4.55 -6.74
C ALA A 46 17.11 -5.64 -7.81
N ARG A 47 15.93 -5.63 -8.43
CA ARG A 47 15.53 -6.57 -9.50
C ARG A 47 15.78 -6.04 -10.91
N ARG A 48 16.45 -4.88 -11.05
CA ARG A 48 16.79 -4.24 -12.33
C ARG A 48 15.58 -4.02 -13.24
N ARG A 49 14.43 -3.67 -12.67
CA ARG A 49 13.17 -3.44 -13.40
C ARG A 49 12.97 -1.97 -13.83
N LEU A 50 13.76 -1.03 -13.32
CA LEU A 50 13.64 0.41 -13.64
C LEU A 50 14.35 0.85 -14.93
N GLY A 51 14.95 -0.08 -15.68
CA GLY A 51 15.57 0.23 -16.98
C GLY A 51 14.56 0.57 -18.07
N ASP A 52 13.32 0.12 -17.94
CA ASP A 52 12.21 0.52 -18.82
C ASP A 52 11.66 1.88 -18.37
N PRO A 53 11.72 2.93 -19.22
CA PRO A 53 11.18 4.24 -18.89
C PRO A 53 9.70 4.23 -18.49
N ARG A 54 8.90 3.30 -19.02
CA ARG A 54 7.48 3.18 -18.66
C ARG A 54 7.29 2.67 -17.24
N VAL A 55 8.10 1.69 -16.84
CA VAL A 55 8.08 1.15 -15.48
C VAL A 55 8.60 2.20 -14.50
N LEU A 56 9.67 2.91 -14.83
CA LEU A 56 10.18 4.01 -14.01
C LEU A 56 9.13 5.11 -13.85
N ALA A 57 8.52 5.57 -14.95
CA ALA A 57 7.47 6.58 -14.90
C ALA A 57 6.29 6.13 -14.04
N LEU A 58 5.87 4.87 -14.15
CA LEU A 58 4.84 4.31 -13.27
C LEU A 58 5.25 4.40 -11.80
N GLN A 59 6.46 3.99 -11.42
CA GLN A 59 6.90 4.08 -10.02
C GLN A 59 6.98 5.52 -9.50
N LEU A 60 7.40 6.46 -10.35
CA LEU A 60 7.41 7.88 -9.98
C LEU A 60 5.99 8.44 -9.80
N VAL A 61 5.03 8.03 -10.64
CA VAL A 61 3.61 8.36 -10.42
C VAL A 61 3.13 7.81 -9.08
N GLY A 62 3.45 6.55 -8.77
CA GLY A 62 3.12 5.95 -7.47
C GLY A 62 3.72 6.74 -6.31
N LEU A 63 5.00 7.13 -6.40
CA LEU A 63 5.67 7.94 -5.39
C LEU A 63 4.97 9.28 -5.15
N VAL A 64 4.65 10.00 -6.23
CA VAL A 64 3.99 11.30 -6.16
C VAL A 64 2.58 11.18 -5.59
N VAL A 65 1.80 10.19 -6.06
CA VAL A 65 0.40 10.00 -5.64
C VAL A 65 0.31 9.56 -4.19
N PHE A 66 0.99 8.48 -3.80
CA PHE A 66 0.89 7.93 -2.45
C PHE A 66 1.63 8.81 -1.42
N GLY A 67 2.81 9.33 -1.78
CA GLY A 67 3.53 10.29 -0.96
C GLY A 67 2.75 11.61 -0.79
N GLY A 68 2.10 12.08 -1.85
CA GLY A 68 1.24 13.26 -1.81
C GLY A 68 0.01 13.07 -0.92
N LEU A 69 -0.67 11.92 -1.01
CA LEU A 69 -1.80 11.59 -0.13
C LEU A 69 -1.36 11.47 1.34
N ALA A 70 -0.22 10.82 1.60
CA ALA A 70 0.35 10.73 2.93
C ALA A 70 0.67 12.11 3.51
N LEU A 71 1.37 12.97 2.74
CA LEU A 71 1.68 14.33 3.15
C LEU A 71 0.42 15.16 3.37
N ALA A 72 -0.56 15.10 2.46
CA ALA A 72 -1.81 15.83 2.59
C ALA A 72 -2.56 15.42 3.87
N SER A 73 -2.59 14.13 4.21
CA SER A 73 -3.29 13.63 5.40
C SER A 73 -2.77 14.23 6.73
N VAL A 74 -1.47 14.56 6.82
CA VAL A 74 -0.91 15.18 8.03
C VAL A 74 -1.05 16.70 8.08
N LEU A 75 -1.52 17.32 6.99
CA LEU A 75 -1.69 18.77 6.87
C LEU A 75 -3.15 19.22 7.00
N VAL A 76 -4.10 18.29 6.97
CA VAL A 76 -5.54 18.58 7.05
C VAL A 76 -6.13 18.21 8.40
N ALA A 77 -7.39 18.59 8.63
CA ALA A 77 -8.12 18.21 9.83
C ALA A 77 -8.24 16.68 9.95
N PRO A 78 -8.22 16.12 11.19
CA PRO A 78 -8.22 14.66 11.41
C PRO A 78 -9.35 13.90 10.70
N ASP A 79 -10.55 14.47 10.65
CA ASP A 79 -11.71 13.83 10.02
C ASP A 79 -11.50 13.65 8.51
N VAL A 80 -10.89 14.63 7.85
CA VAL A 80 -10.55 14.56 6.42
C VAL A 80 -9.35 13.66 6.18
N ALA A 81 -8.36 13.68 7.08
CA ALA A 81 -7.15 12.88 6.98
C ALA A 81 -7.45 11.38 6.87
N ARG A 82 -8.44 10.88 7.62
CA ARG A 82 -8.86 9.47 7.59
C ARG A 82 -9.36 9.04 6.21
N TYR A 83 -10.16 9.88 5.55
CA TYR A 83 -10.63 9.58 4.18
C TYR A 83 -9.51 9.60 3.15
N LEU A 84 -8.55 10.53 3.28
CA LEU A 84 -7.35 10.55 2.42
C LEU A 84 -6.49 9.29 2.60
N LEU A 85 -6.29 8.88 3.86
CA LEU A 85 -5.55 7.65 4.17
C LEU A 85 -6.27 6.42 3.65
N ALA A 86 -7.59 6.30 3.89
CA ALA A 86 -8.37 5.20 3.34
C ALA A 86 -8.27 5.12 1.82
N ALA A 87 -8.41 6.25 1.12
CA ALA A 87 -8.25 6.31 -0.33
C ALA A 87 -6.83 5.91 -0.77
N GLY A 88 -5.80 6.37 -0.06
CA GLY A 88 -4.40 6.03 -0.33
C GLY A 88 -4.12 4.54 -0.16
N TRP A 89 -4.56 3.94 0.95
CA TRP A 89 -4.39 2.53 1.25
C TRP A 89 -5.18 1.64 0.27
N LEU A 90 -6.45 1.92 0.02
CA LEU A 90 -7.24 1.18 -0.97
C LEU A 90 -6.65 1.30 -2.38
N GLY A 91 -6.22 2.51 -2.76
CA GLY A 91 -5.56 2.77 -4.03
C GLY A 91 -4.25 2.00 -4.18
N HIS A 92 -3.46 1.90 -3.10
CA HIS A 92 -2.24 1.11 -3.08
C HIS A 92 -2.54 -0.40 -3.15
N GLY A 93 -3.59 -0.87 -2.47
CA GLY A 93 -4.03 -2.26 -2.63
C GLY A 93 -4.39 -2.61 -4.09
N VAL A 94 -5.04 -1.70 -4.82
CA VAL A 94 -5.29 -1.86 -6.26
C VAL A 94 -3.98 -1.83 -7.07
N TRP A 95 -3.04 -0.95 -6.69
CA TRP A 95 -1.70 -0.86 -7.29
C TRP A 95 -0.92 -2.17 -7.16
N ASP A 96 -0.96 -2.80 -6.00
CA ASP A 96 -0.35 -4.10 -5.73
C ASP A 96 -0.97 -5.20 -6.59
N LEU A 97 -2.30 -5.23 -6.72
CA LEU A 97 -2.98 -6.18 -7.58
C LEU A 97 -2.60 -5.99 -9.06
N HIS A 98 -2.39 -4.76 -9.51
CA HIS A 98 -1.88 -4.49 -10.85
C HIS A 98 -0.45 -5.03 -11.03
N HIS A 99 0.44 -4.76 -10.08
CA HIS A 99 1.83 -5.25 -10.12
C HIS A 99 1.91 -6.77 -10.05
N HIS A 100 1.06 -7.40 -9.24
CA HIS A 100 0.94 -8.85 -9.19
C HIS A 100 0.53 -9.43 -10.55
N ARG A 101 -0.54 -8.89 -11.15
CA ARG A 101 -1.06 -9.39 -12.43
C ARG A 101 -0.08 -9.21 -13.59
N ALA A 102 0.69 -8.13 -13.58
CA ALA A 102 1.64 -7.80 -14.64
C ALA A 102 3.08 -8.28 -14.37
N ASP A 103 3.34 -9.00 -13.27
CA ASP A 103 4.69 -9.41 -12.79
C ASP A 103 5.72 -8.26 -12.80
N LEU A 104 5.30 -7.12 -12.25
CA LEU A 104 6.08 -5.90 -12.22
C LEU A 104 6.77 -5.71 -10.87
N VAL A 105 8.02 -5.24 -10.90
CA VAL A 105 8.80 -4.65 -9.79
C VAL A 105 8.96 -5.55 -8.55
N VAL A 106 7.92 -5.79 -7.77
CA VAL A 106 7.96 -6.55 -6.51
C VAL A 106 7.65 -8.04 -6.72
N PRO A 107 8.10 -8.95 -5.83
CA PRO A 107 7.75 -10.37 -5.93
C PRO A 107 6.23 -10.57 -5.83
N GLY A 108 5.66 -11.49 -6.62
CA GLY A 108 4.21 -11.68 -6.66
C GLY A 108 3.58 -12.03 -5.30
N ALA A 109 4.30 -12.75 -4.43
CA ALA A 109 3.85 -13.03 -3.07
C ALA A 109 3.80 -11.78 -2.18
N TYR A 110 4.78 -10.88 -2.35
CA TYR A 110 4.81 -9.60 -1.64
C TYR A 110 3.63 -8.71 -2.06
N ALA A 111 3.40 -8.57 -3.37
CA ALA A 111 2.24 -7.82 -3.88
C ALA A 111 0.90 -8.37 -3.39
N HIS A 112 0.72 -9.70 -3.38
CA HIS A 112 -0.53 -10.29 -2.87
C HIS A 112 -0.73 -10.09 -1.37
N TRP A 113 0.33 -10.18 -0.58
CA TRP A 113 0.26 -9.89 0.85
C TRP A 113 -0.07 -8.42 1.11
N CYS A 114 0.64 -7.50 0.45
CA CYS A 114 0.46 -6.06 0.59
C CYS A 114 -0.96 -5.64 0.16
N ALA A 115 -1.45 -6.16 -0.98
CA ALA A 115 -2.82 -5.91 -1.43
C ALA A 115 -3.86 -6.28 -0.36
N ALA A 116 -3.68 -7.42 0.32
CA ALA A 116 -4.60 -7.84 1.36
C ALA A 116 -4.51 -6.94 2.61
N VAL A 117 -3.29 -6.59 3.05
CA VAL A 117 -3.09 -5.65 4.16
C VAL A 117 -3.74 -4.30 3.86
N ASP A 118 -3.53 -3.78 2.67
CA ASP A 118 -3.91 -2.43 2.29
C ASP A 118 -5.41 -2.30 2.07
N ILE A 119 -6.03 -3.31 1.44
CA ILE A 119 -7.48 -3.33 1.26
C ILE A 119 -8.19 -3.49 2.61
N CYS A 120 -7.74 -4.41 3.46
CA CYS A 120 -8.32 -4.60 4.78
C CYS A 120 -8.09 -3.38 5.69
N GLY A 121 -6.88 -2.80 5.69
CA GLY A 121 -6.55 -1.61 6.46
C GLY A 121 -7.33 -0.39 6.00
N GLY A 122 -7.40 -0.15 4.68
CA GLY A 122 -8.21 0.93 4.11
C GLY A 122 -9.70 0.79 4.44
N ALA A 123 -10.24 -0.43 4.38
CA ALA A 123 -11.61 -0.70 4.80
C ALA A 123 -11.84 -0.49 6.30
N ALA A 124 -10.88 -0.90 7.15
CA ALA A 124 -10.94 -0.69 8.60
C ALA A 124 -10.90 0.81 8.95
N ILE A 125 -10.03 1.58 8.29
CA ILE A 125 -9.97 3.04 8.45
C ILE A 125 -11.33 3.66 8.14
N LEU A 126 -12.01 3.26 7.06
CA LEU A 126 -13.36 3.76 6.73
C LEU A 126 -14.43 3.34 7.72
N ALA A 127 -14.40 2.08 8.16
CA ALA A 127 -15.43 1.52 9.04
C ALA A 127 -15.34 2.07 10.47
N LEU A 128 -14.16 2.53 10.88
CA LEU A 128 -13.85 3.01 12.23
C LEU A 128 -13.53 4.52 12.27
N ALA A 129 -13.75 5.23 11.14
CA ALA A 129 -13.52 6.67 11.01
C ALA A 129 -14.54 7.52 11.78
#